data_AF-A0A851T292-F1
#
_entry.id   AF-A0A851T292-F1
#
_cell.length_a   1.000
_cell.length_b   1.000
_cell.length_c   1.000
_cell.angle_alpha   90.00
_cell.angle_beta   90.00
_cell.angle_gamma   90.00
#
_symmetry.space_group_name_H-M   'P 1'
#
loop_
_entity.id
_entity.type
_entity.pdbx_description
1 polymer ?
#
loop_
_entity_poly.entity_id
_entity_poly.type
_entity_poly.pdbx_seq_one_letter_code
_entity_poly.pdbx_strand_id
1 'polypeptide(L)'
;YATGHDITEHSVLIHEYYSREAHNPIHLTVDTSLQNGRMSIKAYVSAPMGVPGKTMGVMFTPLTVKYVYYDTERIGVDLIMKTCFSPNRVIGLSSDLQQVGSASARIQDTLAMVLQYAEDVLSGKVAADNTVGRFLMDLINQVPKISPEDFETMLNSNINDLLMVTYLANLTQSQIALNEKLLSL
;
A
#
# COMPACT_ATOMS: atom_id res chain seq x y z
N TYR A 1 -24.05 -3.77 2.42
CA TYR A 1 -23.55 -3.78 1.03
C TYR A 1 -24.30 -4.86 0.26
N ALA A 2 -24.33 -4.79 -1.07
CA ALA A 2 -24.91 -5.79 -1.97
C ALA A 2 -23.89 -6.20 -3.03
N THR A 3 -23.99 -7.42 -3.54
CA THR A 3 -23.18 -7.91 -4.66
C THR A 3 -23.92 -7.70 -5.97
N GLY A 4 -23.23 -7.19 -7.00
CA GLY A 4 -23.81 -6.88 -8.30
C GLY A 4 -23.40 -5.52 -8.84
N HIS A 5 -23.56 -5.34 -10.16
CA HIS A 5 -23.23 -4.10 -10.85
C HIS A 5 -24.28 -3.00 -10.63
N ASP A 6 -25.54 -3.43 -10.60
CA ASP A 6 -26.72 -2.55 -10.59
C ASP A 6 -27.51 -2.64 -9.30
N ILE A 7 -28.29 -1.60 -9.05
CA ILE A 7 -29.23 -1.54 -7.93
C ILE A 7 -30.48 -2.32 -8.33
N THR A 8 -30.82 -3.33 -7.54
CA THR A 8 -32.02 -4.14 -7.75
C THR A 8 -33.18 -3.63 -6.91
N GLU A 9 -34.42 -4.05 -7.22
CA GLU A 9 -35.58 -3.73 -6.39
C GLU A 9 -35.43 -4.25 -4.94
N HIS A 10 -34.72 -5.36 -4.76
CA HIS A 10 -34.40 -5.88 -3.43
C HIS A 10 -33.50 -4.94 -2.63
N SER A 11 -32.61 -4.19 -3.30
CA SER A 11 -31.77 -3.18 -2.64
C SER A 11 -32.60 -2.05 -2.04
N VAL A 12 -33.74 -1.68 -2.66
CA VAL A 12 -34.67 -0.67 -2.12
C VAL A 12 -35.26 -1.13 -0.80
N LEU A 13 -35.76 -2.36 -0.73
CA LEU A 13 -36.39 -2.92 0.47
C LEU A 13 -35.40 -3.03 1.65
N ILE A 14 -34.19 -3.52 1.37
CA ILE A 14 -33.12 -3.63 2.37
C ILE A 14 -32.71 -2.24 2.86
N HIS A 15 -32.62 -1.27 1.95
CA HIS A 15 -32.23 0.09 2.30
C HIS A 15 -33.29 0.80 3.14
N GLU A 16 -34.58 0.58 2.86
CA GLU A 16 -35.67 1.09 3.70
C GLU A 16 -35.63 0.50 5.11
N TYR A 17 -35.36 -0.80 5.22
CA TYR A 17 -35.17 -1.46 6.53
C TYR A 17 -34.04 -0.79 7.34
N TYR A 18 -32.86 -0.61 6.75
CA TYR A 18 -31.73 0.04 7.44
C TYR A 18 -31.93 1.54 7.68
N SER A 19 -32.76 2.21 6.88
CA SER A 19 -33.11 3.62 7.10
C SER A 19 -33.97 3.84 8.35
N ARG A 20 -34.63 2.78 8.86
CA ARG A 20 -35.35 2.81 10.14
C ARG A 20 -34.40 2.69 11.34
N GLU A 21 -33.30 1.97 11.18
CA GLU A 21 -32.34 1.66 12.24
C GLU A 21 -31.16 2.65 12.31
N ALA A 22 -30.77 3.24 11.18
CA ALA A 22 -29.61 4.12 11.07
C ALA A 22 -29.94 5.41 10.31
N HIS A 23 -29.37 6.52 10.78
CA HIS A 23 -29.44 7.79 10.08
C HIS A 23 -28.47 7.78 8.88
N ASN A 24 -29.00 8.08 7.68
CA ASN A 24 -28.25 8.18 6.41
C ASN A 24 -27.43 6.92 6.07
N PRO A 25 -28.06 5.76 5.86
CA PRO A 25 -27.34 4.55 5.46
C PRO A 25 -26.69 4.72 4.07
N ILE A 26 -25.48 4.16 3.91
CA ILE A 26 -24.77 4.12 2.63
C ILE A 26 -24.89 2.72 2.04
N HIS A 27 -25.44 2.65 0.82
CA HIS A 27 -25.55 1.41 0.07
C HIS A 27 -24.31 1.19 -0.80
N LEU A 28 -23.45 0.26 -0.40
CA LEU A 28 -22.29 -0.17 -1.18
C LEU A 28 -22.67 -1.33 -2.10
N THR A 29 -22.33 -1.23 -3.37
CA THR A 29 -22.44 -2.32 -4.36
C THR A 29 -21.06 -2.77 -4.80
N VAL A 30 -20.87 -4.08 -4.84
CA VAL A 30 -19.60 -4.72 -5.19
C VAL A 30 -19.83 -5.64 -6.38
N ASP A 31 -19.28 -5.26 -7.52
CA ASP A 31 -19.40 -6.01 -8.77
C ASP A 31 -18.29 -7.06 -8.88
N THR A 32 -18.69 -8.33 -8.82
CA THR A 32 -17.81 -9.50 -8.96
C THR A 32 -17.89 -10.13 -10.35
N SER A 33 -18.69 -9.58 -11.27
CA SER A 33 -18.91 -10.17 -12.59
C SER A 33 -17.70 -10.03 -13.52
N LEU A 34 -16.76 -9.14 -13.19
CA LEU A 34 -15.52 -8.86 -13.94
C LEU A 34 -15.74 -8.60 -15.44
N GLN A 35 -16.95 -8.24 -15.89
CA GLN A 35 -17.26 -8.06 -17.32
C GLN A 35 -16.38 -6.98 -17.97
N ASN A 36 -15.99 -5.95 -17.22
CA ASN A 36 -15.08 -4.89 -17.66
C ASN A 36 -13.60 -5.16 -17.30
N GLY A 37 -13.25 -6.40 -16.94
CA GLY A 37 -11.90 -6.81 -16.54
C GLY A 37 -11.42 -6.24 -15.20
N ARG A 38 -12.28 -5.53 -14.45
CA ARG A 38 -11.98 -4.97 -13.12
C ARG A 38 -13.17 -5.13 -12.20
N MET A 39 -12.89 -5.41 -10.93
CA MET A 39 -13.87 -5.31 -9.84
C MET A 39 -14.25 -3.84 -9.66
N SER A 40 -15.55 -3.55 -9.61
CA SER A 40 -16.04 -2.18 -9.38
C SER A 40 -16.76 -2.06 -8.05
N ILE A 41 -16.45 -1.01 -7.30
CA ILE A 41 -17.11 -0.68 -6.04
C ILE A 41 -17.75 0.68 -6.20
N LYS A 42 -19.08 0.74 -6.03
CA LYS A 42 -19.86 1.98 -6.08
C LYS A 42 -20.61 2.14 -4.77
N ALA A 43 -20.64 3.36 -4.25
CA ALA A 43 -21.45 3.71 -3.08
C ALA A 43 -22.62 4.58 -3.51
N TYR A 44 -23.75 4.43 -2.83
CA TYR A 44 -24.95 5.20 -3.08
C TYR A 44 -25.57 5.67 -1.77
N VAL A 45 -26.24 6.82 -1.83
CA VAL A 45 -27.13 7.31 -0.76
C VAL A 45 -28.55 7.43 -1.29
N SER A 46 -29.54 7.04 -0.49
CA SER A 46 -30.94 7.24 -0.86
C SER A 46 -31.36 8.68 -0.64
N ALA A 47 -31.97 9.29 -1.65
CA ALA A 47 -32.74 10.51 -1.52
C ALA A 47 -34.22 10.18 -1.79
N PRO A 48 -35.15 10.53 -0.88
CA PRO A 48 -36.56 10.38 -1.17
C PRO A 48 -36.93 11.31 -2.33
N MET A 49 -37.55 10.75 -3.37
CA MET A 49 -37.99 11.48 -4.55
C MET A 49 -39.48 11.22 -4.73
N GLY A 50 -40.30 12.24 -4.52
CA GLY A 50 -41.74 12.12 -4.65
C GLY A 50 -42.44 13.48 -4.68
N VAL A 51 -43.63 13.51 -5.27
CA VAL A 51 -44.52 14.67 -5.26
C VAL A 51 -45.50 14.51 -4.08
N PRO A 52 -45.79 15.56 -3.30
CA PRO A 52 -46.78 15.49 -2.23
C PRO A 52 -48.11 14.95 -2.76
N GLY A 53 -48.59 13.83 -2.19
CA GLY A 53 -49.88 13.20 -2.55
C GLY A 53 -49.85 12.12 -3.65
N LYS A 54 -48.68 11.72 -4.16
CA LYS A 54 -48.52 10.58 -5.11
C LYS A 54 -47.41 9.62 -4.66
N THR A 55 -47.14 8.59 -5.47
CA THR A 55 -46.10 7.58 -5.23
C THR A 55 -44.77 8.20 -4.82
N MET A 56 -44.32 7.90 -3.60
CA MET A 56 -42.98 8.22 -3.13
C MET A 56 -42.01 7.17 -3.67
N GLY A 57 -41.08 7.60 -4.50
CA GLY A 57 -39.95 6.79 -4.95
C GLY A 57 -38.71 7.07 -4.09
N VAL A 58 -37.75 6.15 -4.14
CA VAL A 58 -36.40 6.40 -3.63
C VAL A 58 -35.44 6.40 -4.79
N MET A 59 -34.60 7.43 -4.86
CA MET A 59 -33.53 7.51 -5.85
C MET A 59 -32.19 7.29 -5.15
N PHE A 60 -31.33 6.46 -5.73
CA PHE A 60 -29.97 6.28 -5.26
C PHE A 60 -29.04 7.24 -5.98
N THR A 61 -28.44 8.16 -5.23
CA THR A 61 -27.44 9.10 -5.74
C THR A 61 -26.05 8.50 -5.56
N PRO A 62 -25.23 8.36 -6.62
CA PRO A 62 -23.90 7.79 -6.52
C PRO A 62 -22.96 8.70 -5.74
N LEU A 63 -22.06 8.08 -4.96
CA LEU A 63 -21.02 8.72 -4.19
C LEU A 63 -19.64 8.24 -4.67
N THR A 64 -18.65 9.14 -4.59
CA THR A 64 -17.25 8.81 -4.89
C THR A 64 -16.65 8.01 -3.73
N VAL A 65 -16.16 6.81 -4.03
CA VAL A 65 -15.44 5.97 -3.06
C VAL A 65 -13.94 6.24 -3.17
N LYS A 66 -13.28 6.41 -2.03
CA LYS A 66 -11.82 6.49 -1.92
C LYS A 66 -11.35 5.51 -0.85
N TYR A 67 -10.27 4.79 -1.13
CA TYR A 67 -9.61 3.98 -0.12
C TYR A 67 -8.74 4.87 0.76
N VAL A 68 -8.96 4.79 2.06
CA VAL A 68 -8.11 5.39 3.08
C VAL A 68 -7.50 4.22 3.84
N TYR A 69 -6.18 4.22 3.96
CA TYR A 69 -5.43 3.16 4.60
C TYR A 69 -4.52 3.76 5.67
N TYR A 70 -4.27 2.98 6.73
CA TYR A 70 -3.27 3.28 7.74
C TYR A 70 -1.89 2.76 7.33
N ASP A 71 -0.82 3.28 7.93
CA ASP A 71 0.54 2.87 7.58
C ASP A 71 0.79 1.37 7.78
N THR A 72 0.28 0.81 8.88
CA THR A 72 0.38 -0.63 9.18
C THR A 72 -0.41 -1.49 8.21
N GLU A 73 -1.61 -1.04 7.83
CA GLU A 73 -2.45 -1.68 6.82
C GLU A 73 -1.75 -1.67 5.46
N ARG A 74 -1.15 -0.55 5.07
CA ARG A 74 -0.41 -0.41 3.81
C ARG A 74 0.72 -1.43 3.71
N ILE A 75 1.48 -1.64 4.78
CA ILE A 75 2.56 -2.63 4.83
C ILE A 75 2.00 -4.05 4.66
N GLY A 76 0.91 -4.37 5.36
CA GLY A 76 0.24 -5.67 5.24
C GLY A 76 -0.31 -5.92 3.83
N VAL A 77 -0.93 -4.92 3.22
CA VAL A 77 -1.47 -4.99 1.86
C VAL A 77 -0.33 -5.12 0.83
N ASP A 78 0.79 -4.42 0.98
CA ASP A 78 1.96 -4.57 0.09
C ASP A 78 2.51 -6.01 0.12
N LEU A 79 2.59 -6.61 1.32
CA LEU A 79 3.01 -8.01 1.45
C LEU A 79 2.01 -8.96 0.77
N ILE A 80 0.70 -8.77 0.97
CA ILE A 80 -0.33 -9.60 0.33
C ILE A 80 -0.31 -9.43 -1.19
N MET A 81 -0.08 -8.21 -1.69
CA MET A 81 -0.02 -7.90 -3.12
C MET A 81 1.09 -8.67 -3.84
N LYS A 82 2.21 -8.96 -3.15
CA LYS A 82 3.29 -9.81 -3.69
C LYS A 82 2.82 -11.22 -4.05
N THR A 83 1.78 -11.72 -3.37
CA THR A 83 1.17 -13.03 -3.66
C THR A 83 0.60 -13.12 -5.07
N CYS A 84 0.09 -12.00 -5.62
CA CYS A 84 -0.47 -11.97 -6.97
C CYS A 84 0.59 -12.24 -8.06
N PHE A 85 1.86 -11.99 -7.78
CA PHE A 85 2.97 -12.23 -8.70
C PHE A 85 3.58 -13.64 -8.55
N SER A 86 3.20 -14.38 -7.51
CA SER A 86 3.64 -15.77 -7.31
C SER A 86 2.83 -16.74 -8.17
N PRO A 87 3.45 -17.65 -8.93
CA PRO A 87 2.74 -18.56 -9.84
C PRO A 87 1.74 -19.48 -9.11
N ASN A 88 2.05 -19.88 -7.88
CA ASN A 88 1.19 -20.72 -7.06
C ASN A 88 0.30 -19.93 -6.10
N ARG A 89 0.32 -18.59 -6.14
CA ARG A 89 -0.36 -17.70 -5.18
C ARG A 89 -0.07 -18.03 -3.71
N VAL A 90 1.12 -18.53 -3.44
CA VAL A 90 1.63 -18.77 -2.09
C VAL A 90 2.93 -17.99 -1.96
N ILE A 91 3.05 -17.25 -0.86
CA ILE A 91 4.30 -16.62 -0.44
C ILE A 91 4.55 -17.02 1.02
N GLY A 92 5.79 -17.37 1.33
CA GLY A 92 6.25 -17.48 2.71
C GLY A 92 6.58 -16.10 3.27
N LEU A 93 6.72 -15.99 4.58
CA LEU A 93 7.34 -14.82 5.20
C LEU A 93 8.81 -14.76 4.74
N SER A 94 9.14 -13.74 3.96
CA SER A 94 10.51 -13.46 3.52
C SER A 94 11.34 -12.94 4.70
N SER A 95 12.63 -13.26 4.74
CA SER A 95 13.51 -12.63 5.73
C SER A 95 13.68 -11.14 5.45
N ASP A 96 14.00 -10.36 6.49
CA ASP A 96 14.18 -8.92 6.38
C ASP A 96 15.25 -8.56 5.33
N LEU A 97 16.34 -9.34 5.27
CA LEU A 97 17.39 -9.13 4.27
C LEU A 97 16.89 -9.36 2.83
N GLN A 98 16.02 -10.36 2.61
CA GLN A 98 15.39 -10.57 1.31
C GLN A 98 14.45 -9.42 0.94
N GLN A 99 13.74 -8.85 1.91
CA GLN A 99 12.89 -7.68 1.68
C GLN A 99 13.72 -6.47 1.27
N VAL A 100 14.86 -6.24 1.93
CA VAL A 100 15.81 -5.17 1.57
C VAL A 100 16.36 -5.39 0.15
N GLY A 101 16.76 -6.62 -0.18
CA GLY A 101 17.22 -6.95 -1.55
C GLY A 101 16.14 -6.68 -2.60
N SER A 102 14.89 -7.03 -2.32
CA SER A 102 13.76 -6.79 -3.21
C SER A 102 13.45 -5.29 -3.37
N ALA A 103 13.57 -4.53 -2.29
CA ALA A 103 13.42 -3.07 -2.32
C ALA A 103 14.53 -2.41 -3.16
N SER A 104 15.77 -2.90 -3.03
CA SER A 104 16.91 -2.46 -3.85
C SER A 104 16.68 -2.73 -5.34
N ALA A 105 16.20 -3.93 -5.69
CA ALA A 105 15.84 -4.26 -7.08
C ALA A 105 14.75 -3.34 -7.63
N ARG A 106 13.71 -3.06 -6.83
CA ARG A 106 12.65 -2.10 -7.22
C ARG A 106 13.21 -0.69 -7.44
N ILE A 107 14.12 -0.23 -6.59
CA ILE A 107 14.79 1.07 -6.76
C ILE A 107 15.60 1.06 -8.06
N GLN A 108 16.37 0.00 -8.31
CA GLN A 108 17.14 -0.16 -9.55
C GLN A 108 16.24 -0.09 -10.80
N ASP A 109 15.10 -0.79 -10.82
CA ASP A 109 14.16 -0.75 -11.93
C ASP A 109 13.57 0.65 -12.14
N THR A 110 13.19 1.35 -11.06
CA THR A 110 12.69 2.73 -11.16
C THR A 110 13.75 3.71 -11.65
N LEU A 111 15.01 3.55 -11.21
CA LEU A 111 16.13 4.34 -11.70
C LEU A 111 16.41 4.08 -13.17
N ALA A 112 16.37 2.81 -13.62
CA ALA A 112 16.53 2.47 -15.02
C ALA A 112 15.46 3.13 -15.91
N MET A 113 14.20 3.14 -15.45
CA MET A 113 13.11 3.83 -16.14
C MET A 113 13.33 5.34 -16.24
N VAL A 114 13.79 5.98 -15.16
CA VAL A 114 14.09 7.42 -15.12
C VAL A 114 15.28 7.76 -16.02
N LEU A 115 16.34 6.95 -16.01
CA LEU A 115 17.50 7.13 -16.89
C LEU A 115 17.10 7.01 -18.36
N GLN A 116 16.31 6.00 -18.72
CA GLN A 116 15.79 5.83 -20.07
C GLN A 116 14.97 7.05 -20.51
N TYR A 117 14.10 7.57 -19.64
CA TYR A 117 13.34 8.78 -19.91
C TYR A 117 14.25 10.00 -20.14
N ALA A 118 15.30 10.17 -19.31
CA ALA A 118 16.25 11.27 -19.47
C ALA A 118 17.01 11.18 -20.80
N GLU A 119 17.43 10.00 -21.22
CA GLU A 119 18.09 9.76 -22.52
C GLU A 119 17.14 10.02 -23.70
N ASP A 120 15.87 9.61 -23.60
CA ASP A 120 14.87 9.82 -24.66
C ASP A 120 14.48 11.31 -24.81
N VAL A 121 14.48 12.07 -23.71
CA VAL A 121 14.32 13.54 -23.76
C VAL A 121 15.58 14.20 -24.33
N LEU A 122 16.78 13.76 -23.94
CA LEU A 122 18.04 14.31 -24.44
C LEU A 122 18.22 14.06 -25.95
N SER A 123 17.80 12.88 -26.44
CA SER A 123 17.82 12.52 -27.87
C SER A 123 16.67 13.14 -28.67
N GLY A 124 15.76 13.87 -28.03
CA GLY A 124 14.63 14.56 -28.68
C GLY A 124 13.50 13.64 -29.13
N LYS A 125 13.48 12.36 -28.70
CA LYS A 125 12.39 11.42 -28.98
C LYS A 125 11.12 11.75 -28.18
N VAL A 126 11.29 12.33 -26.99
CA VAL A 126 10.20 12.71 -26.08
C VAL A 126 10.29 14.21 -25.79
N ALA A 127 9.14 14.90 -25.82
CA ALA A 127 9.08 16.30 -25.45
C ALA A 127 9.44 16.49 -23.97
N ALA A 128 10.34 17.42 -23.68
CA ALA A 128 10.75 17.73 -22.32
C ALA A 128 9.57 18.25 -21.50
N ASP A 129 9.27 17.60 -20.38
CA ASP A 129 8.30 18.08 -19.40
C ASP A 129 9.05 18.76 -18.23
N ASN A 130 8.85 20.07 -18.09
CA ASN A 130 9.48 20.85 -17.02
C ASN A 130 9.04 20.42 -15.62
N THR A 131 7.85 19.83 -15.46
CA THR A 131 7.39 19.35 -14.15
C THR A 131 8.18 18.14 -13.69
N VAL A 132 8.38 17.16 -14.58
CA VAL A 132 9.21 15.98 -14.32
C VAL A 132 10.67 16.39 -14.10
N GLY A 133 11.21 17.29 -14.91
CA GLY A 133 12.56 17.83 -14.72
C GLY A 133 12.77 18.46 -13.34
N ARG A 134 11.76 19.19 -12.83
CA ARG A 134 11.82 19.76 -11.48
C ARG A 134 11.79 18.70 -10.39
N PHE A 135 10.92 17.69 -10.51
CA PHE A 135 10.90 16.58 -9.55
C PHE A 135 12.22 15.81 -9.51
N LEU A 136 12.87 15.59 -10.66
CA LEU A 136 14.18 14.94 -10.72
C LEU A 136 15.28 15.81 -10.07
N MET A 137 15.23 17.12 -10.28
CA MET A 137 16.17 18.04 -9.65
C MET A 137 15.99 18.10 -8.12
N ASP A 138 14.74 18.16 -7.66
CA ASP A 138 14.42 18.13 -6.22
C ASP A 138 14.87 16.82 -5.57
N LEU A 139 14.73 15.68 -6.26
CA LEU A 139 15.22 14.38 -5.79
C LEU A 139 16.75 14.37 -5.59
N ILE A 140 17.50 14.89 -6.55
CA ILE A 140 18.98 14.94 -6.47
C ILE A 140 19.44 15.91 -5.38
N ASN A 141 18.75 17.05 -5.22
CA ASN A 141 19.09 18.06 -4.24
C ASN A 141 18.80 17.63 -2.79
N GLN A 142 17.92 16.65 -2.57
CA GLN A 142 17.67 16.08 -1.25
C GLN A 142 18.85 15.25 -0.73
N VAL A 143 19.76 14.81 -1.60
CA VAL A 143 20.92 14.03 -1.18
C VAL A 143 22.00 14.97 -0.63
N PRO A 144 22.34 14.89 0.68
CA PRO A 144 23.35 15.74 1.27
C PRO A 144 24.73 15.41 0.70
N LYS A 145 25.50 16.44 0.35
CA LYS A 145 26.89 16.30 -0.11
C LYS A 145 27.81 16.22 1.10
N ILE A 146 28.18 15.00 1.49
CA ILE A 146 29.08 14.72 2.61
C ILE A 146 30.46 14.34 2.04
N SER A 147 31.53 14.67 2.75
CA SER A 147 32.88 14.22 2.35
C SER A 147 32.98 12.69 2.48
N PRO A 148 33.72 12.00 1.59
CA PRO A 148 33.89 10.55 1.69
C PRO A 148 34.52 10.11 3.03
N GLU A 149 35.44 10.91 3.58
CA GLU A 149 36.15 10.62 4.83
C GLU A 149 35.21 10.66 6.05
N ASP A 150 34.34 11.67 6.11
CA ASP A 150 33.34 11.78 7.18
C ASP A 150 32.30 10.66 7.08
N PHE A 151 31.89 10.32 5.86
CA PHE A 151 30.94 9.23 5.62
C PHE A 151 31.51 7.87 6.03
N GLU A 152 32.75 7.56 5.66
CA GLU A 152 33.42 6.31 6.01
C GLU A 152 33.59 6.18 7.53
N THR A 153 33.99 7.26 8.19
CA THR A 153 34.12 7.29 9.65
C THR A 153 32.78 7.03 10.34
N MET A 154 31.71 7.70 9.89
CA MET A 154 30.36 7.50 10.41
C MET A 154 29.85 6.07 10.18
N LEU A 155 30.05 5.53 8.98
CA LEU A 155 29.63 4.18 8.61
C LEU A 155 30.36 3.12 9.43
N ASN A 156 31.68 3.23 9.55
CA ASN A 156 32.50 2.31 10.34
C ASN A 156 32.12 2.32 11.81
N SER A 157 31.87 3.50 12.39
CA SER A 157 31.38 3.61 13.77
C SER A 157 30.05 2.87 13.96
N ASN A 158 29.10 3.07 13.04
CA ASN A 158 27.79 2.44 13.14
C ASN A 158 27.86 0.90 12.99
N ILE A 159 28.71 0.41 12.08
CA ILE A 159 28.96 -1.03 11.91
C ILE A 159 29.56 -1.64 13.18
N ASN A 160 30.55 -0.97 13.77
CA ASN A 160 31.19 -1.43 15.01
C ASN A 160 30.19 -1.49 16.17
N ASP A 161 29.33 -0.49 16.33
CA ASP A 161 28.29 -0.47 17.37
C ASP A 161 27.29 -1.61 17.17
N LEU A 162 26.84 -1.87 15.94
CA LEU A 162 25.89 -2.94 15.63
C LEU A 162 26.51 -4.33 15.83
N LEU A 163 27.79 -4.50 15.50
CA LEU A 163 28.56 -5.71 15.80
C LEU A 163 28.70 -5.93 17.31
N MET A 164 28.99 -4.86 18.07
CA MET A 164 29.10 -4.93 19.53
C MET A 164 27.78 -5.37 20.17
N VAL A 165 26.64 -4.81 19.75
CA VAL A 165 25.32 -5.19 20.25
C VAL A 165 25.00 -6.65 19.92
N THR A 166 25.30 -7.09 18.70
CA THR A 166 25.09 -8.49 18.28
C THR A 166 25.95 -9.44 19.10
N TYR A 167 27.20 -9.07 19.37
CA TYR A 167 28.11 -9.85 20.22
C TYR A 167 27.61 -9.95 21.66
N LEU A 168 27.18 -8.84 22.26
CA LEU A 168 26.60 -8.82 23.61
C LEU A 168 25.35 -9.68 23.70
N ALA A 169 24.45 -9.63 22.71
CA ALA A 169 23.26 -10.47 22.67
C ALA A 169 23.62 -11.97 22.67
N ASN A 170 24.58 -12.38 21.82
CA ASN A 170 25.06 -13.77 21.79
C ASN A 170 25.72 -14.21 23.11
N LEU A 171 26.45 -13.31 23.77
CA LEU A 171 27.03 -13.59 25.07
C LEU A 171 25.94 -13.78 26.12
N THR A 172 24.92 -12.90 26.16
CA THR A 172 23.79 -13.07 27.08
C THR A 172 23.00 -14.36 26.84
N GLN A 173 22.79 -14.74 25.58
CA GLN A 173 22.15 -16.01 25.23
C GLN A 173 22.97 -17.20 25.71
N SER A 174 24.30 -17.16 25.52
CA SER A 174 25.20 -18.21 26.00
C SER A 174 25.19 -18.30 27.53
N GLN A 175 25.16 -17.16 28.22
CA GLN A 175 25.09 -17.11 29.68
C GLN A 175 23.76 -17.68 30.20
N ILE A 176 22.64 -17.40 29.54
CA ILE A 176 21.33 -17.98 29.87
C ILE A 176 21.38 -19.50 29.69
N ALA A 177 21.90 -19.99 28.57
CA ALA A 177 22.00 -21.43 28.30
C ALA A 177 22.90 -22.15 29.33
N LEU A 178 24.01 -21.54 29.75
CA LEU A 178 24.86 -22.08 30.81
C LEU A 178 24.14 -22.12 32.16
N ASN A 179 23.41 -21.06 32.50
CA ASN A 179 22.64 -21.00 33.74
C ASN A 179 21.54 -22.07 33.79
N GLU A 180 20.77 -22.23 32.71
CA GLU A 180 19.79 -23.30 32.59
C GLU A 180 20.40 -24.69 32.80
N LYS A 181 21.59 -24.94 32.23
CA LYS A 181 22.31 -26.21 32.43
C LYS A 181 22.75 -26.40 33.88
N LEU A 182 23.21 -25.34 34.54
CA LEU A 182 23.63 -25.37 35.94
C LEU A 182 22.45 -25.59 36.90
N LEU A 183 21.28 -25.02 36.60
CA LEU A 183 20.04 -25.25 37.36
C LEU A 183 19.43 -26.64 37.12
N SER A 184 19.73 -27.25 35.97
CA SER A 184 19.27 -28.60 35.63
C SER A 184 20.11 -29.74 36.24
N LEU A 185 21.23 -29.40 36.88
CA LEU A 185 22.11 -30.30 37.64
C LEU A 185 21.70 -30.33 39.12
#